data_AF-A0A1J9QXN3-F1
#
_entry.id   AF-A0A1J9QXN3-F1
#
_cell.length_a   1.000
_cell.length_b   1.000
_cell.length_c   1.000
_cell.angle_alpha   90.00
_cell.angle_beta   90.00
_cell.angle_gamma   90.00
#
_symmetry.space_group_name_H-M   'P 1'
#
loop_
_entity.id
_entity.type
_entity.pdbx_description
1 polymer ?
#
loop_
_entity_poly.entity_id
_entity_poly.type
_entity_poly.pdbx_seq_one_letter_code
_entity_poly.pdbx_strand_id
1 'polypeptide(L)'
;MVICFAAGNDGKDSSGTGNIDPGSISCEPAAKNCITVGASESTRPTINWDSSAFLRSEAKNFTYGEYFPEKFPKAPISTDHMANDADGMAAFSSRGPTKENRFKPDVVAPGTCILSTLSRRVRNPPKHFGISEDENLMFDSGTSMATPLVASCCAVIREALIKNSCPAPTAALVKALVINGAVDLKGQYKPCEIKPTPNSDSGFGRINLANSIIPVERGTIGGYMEQTLDDDEEKDPFEFKITVPTIDQLAKLTRSNRKTGPTLKVTLVYSDPPGRDLQNDLNLIVISGARERHGNQRAKEFNVGSFEKDGFDHQNNVEQVVWNGISPGQATIKVRGTRVTTDDQPFACVWQVL
;
A
#
# COMPACT_ATOMS: atom_id res chain seq x y z
N MET A 1 9.05 16.67 2.24
CA MET A 1 8.32 16.28 3.48
C MET A 1 7.45 15.07 3.15
N VAL A 2 7.45 14.03 3.99
CA VAL A 2 6.52 12.89 3.85
C VAL A 2 5.19 13.29 4.49
N ILE A 3 4.07 13.08 3.80
CA ILE A 3 2.73 13.42 4.28
C ILE A 3 1.87 12.17 4.19
N CYS A 4 1.27 11.76 5.30
CA CYS A 4 0.31 10.66 5.36
C CYS A 4 -1.10 11.19 5.57
N PHE A 5 -2.06 10.71 4.79
CA PHE A 5 -3.48 11.00 4.96
C PHE A 5 -4.28 9.73 5.18
N ALA A 6 -5.24 9.77 6.09
CA ALA A 6 -6.23 8.70 6.24
C ALA A 6 -7.10 8.65 4.98
N ALA A 7 -7.36 7.46 4.44
CA ALA A 7 -8.18 7.30 3.24
C ALA A 7 -9.62 7.80 3.40
N GLY A 8 -10.11 7.83 4.65
CA GLY A 8 -11.49 8.13 4.99
C GLY A 8 -12.21 6.90 5.51
N ASN A 9 -13.29 7.13 6.25
CA ASN A 9 -14.14 6.08 6.81
C ASN A 9 -15.49 6.02 6.10
N ASP A 10 -15.54 6.34 4.80
CA ASP A 10 -16.78 6.46 4.02
C ASP A 10 -17.12 5.19 3.20
N GLY A 11 -16.34 4.11 3.38
CA GLY A 11 -16.69 2.80 2.83
C GLY A 11 -18.06 2.35 3.33
N LYS A 12 -18.95 1.98 2.41
CA LYS A 12 -20.33 1.55 2.66
C LYS A 12 -20.82 0.63 1.56
N ASP A 13 -21.80 -0.21 1.87
CA ASP A 13 -22.53 -1.07 0.94
C ASP A 13 -23.91 -0.46 0.67
N SER A 14 -23.94 0.69 0.01
CA SER A 14 -25.22 1.36 -0.36
C SER A 14 -25.95 0.58 -1.44
N SER A 15 -25.22 -0.20 -2.24
CA SER A 15 -25.79 -1.09 -3.25
C SER A 15 -26.45 -2.34 -2.66
N GLY A 16 -26.20 -2.68 -1.40
CA GLY A 16 -26.78 -3.84 -0.71
C GLY A 16 -26.31 -5.18 -1.27
N THR A 17 -25.09 -5.21 -1.83
CA THR A 17 -24.53 -6.37 -2.53
C THR A 17 -23.65 -7.24 -1.63
N GLY A 18 -23.34 -6.78 -0.42
CA GLY A 18 -22.34 -7.39 0.45
C GLY A 18 -20.91 -7.01 0.08
N ASN A 19 -20.73 -5.95 -0.71
CA ASN A 19 -19.43 -5.40 -1.08
C ASN A 19 -19.39 -3.90 -0.78
N ILE A 20 -18.21 -3.35 -0.54
CA ILE A 20 -18.05 -1.90 -0.39
C ILE A 20 -18.10 -1.23 -1.76
N ASP A 21 -18.93 -0.20 -1.88
CA ASP A 21 -19.03 0.61 -3.10
C ASP A 21 -17.70 1.36 -3.36
N PRO A 22 -17.23 1.44 -4.62
CA PRO A 22 -15.99 2.14 -4.95
C PRO A 22 -16.13 3.66 -4.91
N GLY A 23 -15.00 4.36 -4.91
CA GLY A 23 -14.94 5.81 -5.15
C GLY A 23 -15.26 6.70 -3.95
N SER A 24 -14.91 6.25 -2.73
CA SER A 24 -15.16 6.97 -1.48
C SER A 24 -13.92 7.68 -0.89
N ILE A 25 -12.84 7.82 -1.68
CA ILE A 25 -11.66 8.61 -1.31
C ILE A 25 -11.99 10.10 -1.40
N SER A 26 -11.77 10.84 -0.29
CA SER A 26 -12.00 12.30 -0.24
C SER A 26 -10.86 13.10 -0.89
N CYS A 27 -10.91 14.43 -0.82
CA CYS A 27 -10.03 15.32 -1.60
C CYS A 27 -8.55 15.29 -1.19
N GLU A 28 -8.20 15.42 0.10
CA GLU A 28 -6.80 15.42 0.54
C GLU A 28 -6.11 14.05 0.37
N PRO A 29 -6.77 12.92 0.71
CA PRO A 29 -6.20 11.59 0.48
C PRO A 29 -6.17 11.21 -1.01
N ALA A 30 -6.84 11.96 -1.88
CA ALA A 30 -6.69 11.84 -3.32
C ALA A 30 -5.44 12.54 -3.87
N ALA A 31 -4.62 13.24 -3.06
CA ALA A 31 -3.39 13.87 -3.57
C ALA A 31 -2.39 12.83 -4.11
N LYS A 32 -1.73 13.15 -5.23
CA LYS A 32 -0.74 12.27 -5.90
C LYS A 32 0.47 11.95 -5.00
N ASN A 33 0.95 12.97 -4.29
CA ASN A 33 2.26 12.93 -3.62
C ASN A 33 2.20 12.53 -2.14
N CYS A 34 1.01 12.38 -1.56
CA CYS A 34 0.88 11.87 -0.19
C CYS A 34 0.90 10.32 -0.16
N ILE A 35 1.08 9.78 1.04
CA ILE A 35 0.83 8.36 1.35
C ILE A 35 -0.58 8.28 1.93
N THR A 36 -1.51 7.74 1.17
CA THR A 36 -2.89 7.53 1.62
C THR A 36 -3.02 6.17 2.25
N VAL A 37 -3.58 6.14 3.47
CA VAL A 37 -3.60 4.95 4.32
C VAL A 37 -5.02 4.48 4.56
N GLY A 38 -5.35 3.29 4.05
CA GLY A 38 -6.58 2.59 4.38
C GLY A 38 -6.43 1.72 5.64
N ALA A 39 -7.53 1.11 6.08
CA ALA A 39 -7.56 0.26 7.26
C ALA A 39 -7.82 -1.21 6.88
N SER A 40 -6.92 -2.10 7.30
CA SER A 40 -7.20 -3.53 7.45
C SER A 40 -7.71 -3.80 8.85
N GLU A 41 -8.21 -5.01 9.11
CA GLU A 41 -8.56 -5.37 10.47
C GLU A 41 -7.33 -5.70 11.33
N SER A 42 -7.51 -5.57 12.65
CA SER A 42 -6.66 -6.22 13.65
C SER A 42 -7.20 -7.61 14.01
N THR A 43 -6.40 -8.42 14.70
CA THR A 43 -6.83 -9.75 15.19
C THR A 43 -7.13 -9.69 16.70
N ARG A 44 -8.38 -9.33 17.04
CA ARG A 44 -8.91 -9.29 18.42
C ARG A 44 -10.31 -9.93 18.50
N PRO A 45 -10.46 -11.22 18.14
CA PRO A 45 -11.78 -11.87 18.03
C PRO A 45 -12.51 -12.03 19.37
N THR A 46 -11.80 -11.87 20.50
CA THR A 46 -12.35 -11.99 21.85
C THR A 46 -12.33 -10.65 22.59
N ILE A 47 -12.32 -9.53 21.86
CA ILE A 47 -12.31 -8.21 22.48
C ILE A 47 -13.55 -8.01 23.36
N ASN A 48 -13.35 -7.50 24.57
CA ASN A 48 -14.47 -7.12 25.44
C ASN A 48 -14.91 -5.70 25.06
N TRP A 49 -16.20 -5.47 24.86
CA TRP A 49 -16.74 -4.20 24.35
C TRP A 49 -18.10 -3.91 24.98
N ASP A 50 -18.54 -2.66 24.88
CA ASP A 50 -19.85 -2.23 25.37
C ASP A 50 -20.50 -1.26 24.37
N SER A 51 -21.66 -1.67 23.83
CA SER A 51 -22.43 -0.89 22.85
C SER A 51 -23.45 0.05 23.48
N SER A 52 -23.67 0.02 24.80
CA SER A 52 -24.76 0.75 25.46
C SER A 52 -24.73 2.26 25.22
N ALA A 53 -23.54 2.83 24.98
CA ALA A 53 -23.35 4.23 24.65
C ALA A 53 -23.57 4.58 23.16
N PHE A 54 -23.64 3.58 22.28
CA PHE A 54 -23.68 3.76 20.82
C PHE A 54 -24.99 3.24 20.20
N LEU A 55 -25.52 2.12 20.69
CA LEU A 55 -26.73 1.49 20.18
C LEU A 55 -27.89 1.64 21.17
N ARG A 56 -29.12 1.77 20.64
CA ARG A 56 -30.34 1.85 21.47
C ARG A 56 -30.69 0.54 22.16
N SER A 57 -30.16 -0.57 21.64
CA SER A 57 -30.29 -1.92 22.19
C SER A 57 -28.91 -2.56 22.22
N GLU A 58 -28.67 -3.42 23.20
CA GLU A 58 -27.42 -4.18 23.30
C GLU A 58 -27.20 -5.01 22.02
N ALA A 59 -26.08 -4.78 21.33
CA ALA A 59 -25.67 -5.65 20.25
C ALA A 59 -25.35 -7.05 20.78
N LYS A 60 -25.76 -8.06 20.04
CA LYS A 60 -25.53 -9.47 20.34
C LYS A 60 -24.13 -9.90 19.90
N ASN A 61 -23.64 -9.31 18.80
CA ASN A 61 -22.34 -9.63 18.24
C ASN A 61 -21.59 -8.37 17.82
N PHE A 62 -20.26 -8.44 17.83
CA PHE A 62 -19.38 -7.33 17.46
C PHE A 62 -19.21 -7.20 15.94
N THR A 63 -20.32 -7.03 15.23
CA THR A 63 -20.34 -7.08 13.76
C THR A 63 -20.67 -5.75 13.12
N TYR A 64 -20.22 -5.55 11.88
CA TYR A 64 -20.49 -4.31 11.15
C TYR A 64 -21.99 -4.03 10.98
N GLY A 65 -22.82 -5.05 10.74
CA GLY A 65 -24.26 -4.89 10.50
C GLY A 65 -25.06 -4.59 11.76
N GLU A 66 -24.62 -5.02 12.94
CA GLU A 66 -25.27 -4.64 14.20
C GLU A 66 -24.94 -3.20 14.60
N TYR A 67 -23.70 -2.76 14.35
CA TYR A 67 -23.25 -1.42 14.68
C TYR A 67 -23.66 -0.35 13.66
N PHE A 68 -23.62 -0.69 12.38
CA PHE A 68 -23.92 0.24 11.28
C PHE A 68 -24.86 -0.41 10.26
N PRO A 69 -26.10 -0.77 10.66
CA PRO A 69 -27.04 -1.51 9.82
C PRO A 69 -27.39 -0.81 8.51
N GLU A 70 -27.45 0.53 8.51
CA GLU A 70 -27.72 1.32 7.31
C GLU A 70 -26.52 1.35 6.35
N LYS A 71 -25.30 1.20 6.87
CA LYS A 71 -24.06 1.29 6.11
C LYS A 71 -23.62 -0.06 5.56
N PHE A 72 -23.91 -1.14 6.30
CA PHE A 72 -23.54 -2.51 5.97
C PHE A 72 -24.74 -3.47 6.14
N PRO A 73 -25.77 -3.37 5.27
CA PRO A 73 -27.01 -4.12 5.44
C PRO A 73 -26.94 -5.60 5.01
N LYS A 74 -25.88 -6.00 4.30
CA LYS A 74 -25.81 -7.31 3.63
C LYS A 74 -24.55 -8.11 3.98
N ALA A 75 -24.73 -9.42 4.13
CA ALA A 75 -23.64 -10.38 4.29
C ALA A 75 -22.81 -10.48 2.98
N PRO A 76 -21.50 -10.78 3.05
CA PRO A 76 -20.76 -11.21 4.24
C PRO A 76 -20.43 -10.09 5.23
N ILE A 77 -20.38 -8.83 4.80
CA ILE A 77 -19.95 -7.69 5.63
C ILE A 77 -20.83 -7.52 6.88
N SER A 78 -22.15 -7.56 6.73
CA SER A 78 -23.06 -7.30 7.86
C SER A 78 -22.89 -8.26 9.03
N THR A 79 -22.46 -9.49 8.76
CA THR A 79 -22.25 -10.55 9.75
C THR A 79 -20.81 -10.66 10.21
N ASP A 80 -19.91 -9.88 9.63
CA ASP A 80 -18.49 -9.98 9.88
C ASP A 80 -18.10 -9.25 11.16
N HIS A 81 -17.21 -9.87 11.94
CA HIS A 81 -16.72 -9.33 13.20
C HIS A 81 -15.61 -8.33 12.92
N MET A 82 -15.70 -7.10 13.43
CA MET A 82 -14.87 -5.96 12.99
C MET A 82 -13.35 -6.04 13.30
N ALA A 83 -12.85 -7.15 13.84
CA ALA A 83 -11.47 -7.28 14.31
C ALA A 83 -11.10 -8.76 14.51
N ASN A 84 -11.30 -9.61 13.51
CA ASN A 84 -11.03 -11.05 13.62
C ASN A 84 -9.99 -11.58 12.63
N ASP A 85 -9.73 -10.89 11.51
CA ASP A 85 -8.84 -11.38 10.45
C ASP A 85 -7.85 -10.30 9.97
N ALA A 86 -6.56 -10.50 10.22
CA ALA A 86 -5.53 -9.54 9.78
C ALA A 86 -5.46 -9.37 8.25
N ASP A 87 -5.90 -10.35 7.48
CA ASP A 87 -5.96 -10.29 6.02
C ASP A 87 -7.30 -9.73 5.51
N GLY A 88 -8.23 -9.40 6.41
CA GLY A 88 -9.49 -8.72 6.11
C GLY A 88 -9.34 -7.20 5.95
N MET A 89 -10.09 -6.62 5.01
CA MET A 89 -10.23 -5.18 4.91
C MET A 89 -11.31 -4.66 5.85
N ALA A 90 -11.03 -3.58 6.59
CA ALA A 90 -12.06 -2.96 7.41
C ALA A 90 -13.18 -2.39 6.53
N ALA A 91 -14.43 -2.75 6.81
CA ALA A 91 -15.56 -2.42 5.95
C ALA A 91 -15.76 -0.91 5.76
N PHE A 92 -15.48 -0.11 6.81
CA PHE A 92 -15.57 1.35 6.72
C PHE A 92 -14.44 2.01 5.93
N SER A 93 -13.33 1.31 5.68
CA SER A 93 -12.17 1.90 4.99
C SER A 93 -12.57 2.35 3.60
N SER A 94 -12.37 3.64 3.31
CA SER A 94 -12.68 4.19 1.99
C SER A 94 -11.94 3.46 0.88
N ARG A 95 -12.63 3.28 -0.25
CA ARG A 95 -12.13 2.58 -1.44
C ARG A 95 -11.95 3.57 -2.57
N GLY A 96 -10.89 3.41 -3.34
CA GLY A 96 -10.76 4.10 -4.60
C GLY A 96 -11.66 3.49 -5.70
N PRO A 97 -11.33 3.75 -6.97
CA PRO A 97 -10.27 4.67 -7.38
C PRO A 97 -10.61 6.12 -6.99
N THR A 98 -9.65 7.04 -7.13
CA THR A 98 -9.98 8.47 -7.10
C THR A 98 -10.90 8.84 -8.28
N LYS A 99 -11.43 10.06 -8.29
CA LYS A 99 -12.22 10.59 -9.42
C LYS A 99 -11.46 10.58 -10.75
N GLU A 100 -10.14 10.73 -10.71
CA GLU A 100 -9.23 10.64 -11.86
C GLU A 100 -8.73 9.21 -12.13
N ASN A 101 -9.41 8.19 -11.58
CA ASN A 101 -9.12 6.77 -11.75
C ASN A 101 -7.80 6.24 -11.15
N ARG A 102 -7.06 7.06 -10.38
CA ARG A 102 -5.84 6.62 -9.68
C ARG A 102 -6.11 5.60 -8.56
N PHE A 103 -5.15 4.71 -8.33
CA PHE A 103 -5.17 3.79 -7.20
C PHE A 103 -5.00 4.55 -5.88
N LYS A 104 -6.01 4.44 -5.02
CA LYS A 104 -5.99 4.88 -3.62
C LYS A 104 -6.84 3.90 -2.79
N PRO A 105 -6.49 3.60 -1.52
CA PRO A 105 -5.30 4.06 -0.80
C PRO A 105 -3.97 3.58 -1.43
N ASP A 106 -2.83 4.13 -1.00
CA ASP A 106 -1.53 3.61 -1.45
C ASP A 106 -1.19 2.31 -0.70
N VAL A 107 -1.42 2.28 0.61
CA VAL A 107 -1.22 1.09 1.46
C VAL A 107 -2.30 1.02 2.53
N VAL A 108 -2.38 -0.11 3.21
CA VAL A 108 -3.22 -0.26 4.41
C VAL A 108 -2.40 -0.68 5.62
N ALA A 109 -2.96 -0.46 6.80
CA ALA A 109 -2.44 -0.95 8.07
C ALA A 109 -3.61 -1.32 8.99
N PRO A 110 -3.38 -2.10 10.07
CA PRO A 110 -4.43 -2.40 11.03
C PRO A 110 -5.08 -1.12 11.57
N GLY A 111 -6.39 -1.01 11.42
CA GLY A 111 -7.16 0.17 11.79
C GLY A 111 -8.41 -0.13 12.61
N THR A 112 -8.66 -1.39 12.97
CA THR A 112 -9.78 -1.76 13.84
C THR A 112 -9.28 -2.10 15.24
N CYS A 113 -9.99 -1.62 16.26
CA CYS A 113 -9.72 -1.89 17.67
C CYS A 113 -8.24 -1.70 18.05
N ILE A 114 -7.70 -0.52 17.74
CA ILE A 114 -6.32 -0.13 18.06
C ILE A 114 -6.29 0.44 19.47
N LEU A 115 -5.53 -0.19 20.36
CA LEU A 115 -5.27 0.31 21.70
C LEU A 115 -4.21 1.41 21.64
N SER A 116 -4.55 2.62 22.09
CA SER A 116 -3.62 3.74 22.12
C SER A 116 -3.91 4.68 23.29
N THR A 117 -3.13 5.75 23.40
CA THR A 117 -3.19 6.70 24.52
C THR A 117 -4.55 7.40 24.61
N LEU A 118 -5.17 7.35 25.79
CA LEU A 118 -6.38 8.10 26.12
C LEU A 118 -6.01 9.52 26.59
N SER A 119 -6.64 10.54 26.01
CA SER A 119 -6.49 11.91 26.49
C SER A 119 -7.09 12.05 27.89
N ARG A 120 -6.33 12.61 28.83
CA ARG A 120 -6.77 12.90 30.21
C ARG A 120 -7.99 13.83 30.31
N ARG A 121 -8.38 14.49 29.20
CA ARG A 121 -9.58 15.33 29.14
C ARG A 121 -10.86 14.54 28.84
N VAL A 122 -10.74 13.32 28.35
CA VAL A 122 -11.88 12.45 28.04
C VAL A 122 -12.32 11.76 29.33
N ARG A 123 -13.49 12.15 29.85
CA ARG A 123 -14.02 11.60 31.11
C ARG A 123 -14.69 10.24 30.94
N ASN A 124 -15.36 10.06 29.81
CA ASN A 124 -16.14 8.86 29.49
C ASN A 124 -15.70 8.36 28.10
N PRO A 125 -14.58 7.60 28.02
CA PRO A 125 -14.13 7.07 26.74
C PRO A 125 -15.17 6.10 26.18
N PRO A 126 -15.39 6.10 24.85
CA PRO A 126 -16.23 5.10 24.20
C PRO A 126 -15.66 3.70 24.41
N LYS A 127 -16.54 2.72 24.65
CA LYS A 127 -16.19 1.32 24.89
C LYS A 127 -16.62 0.38 23.76
N HIS A 128 -17.21 0.95 22.72
CA HIS A 128 -17.77 0.20 21.58
C HIS A 128 -16.71 -0.27 20.58
N PHE A 129 -15.43 0.08 20.76
CA PHE A 129 -14.32 -0.54 20.03
C PHE A 129 -13.45 -1.43 20.93
N GLY A 130 -13.85 -1.59 22.19
CA GLY A 130 -13.09 -2.33 23.19
C GLY A 130 -13.06 -1.61 24.54
N ILE A 131 -12.91 -2.39 25.60
CA ILE A 131 -12.67 -1.92 26.97
C ILE A 131 -11.20 -2.14 27.30
N SER A 132 -10.50 -1.07 27.66
CA SER A 132 -9.13 -1.14 28.17
C SER A 132 -9.13 -1.44 29.67
N GLU A 133 -8.19 -2.28 30.12
CA GLU A 133 -7.91 -2.49 31.54
C GLU A 133 -6.98 -1.41 32.13
N ASP A 134 -6.31 -0.64 31.27
CA ASP A 134 -5.49 0.52 31.64
C ASP A 134 -6.28 1.81 31.40
N GLU A 135 -6.46 2.62 32.46
CA GLU A 135 -7.16 3.90 32.42
C GLU A 135 -6.47 4.98 31.57
N ASN A 136 -5.20 4.79 31.21
CA ASN A 136 -4.45 5.70 30.33
C ASN A 136 -4.55 5.32 28.86
N LEU A 137 -5.24 4.22 28.53
CA LEU A 137 -5.37 3.71 27.17
C LEU A 137 -6.85 3.54 26.79
N MET A 138 -7.14 3.64 25.50
CA MET A 138 -8.46 3.33 24.94
C MET A 138 -8.34 2.65 23.59
N PHE A 139 -9.36 1.87 23.25
CA PHE A 139 -9.53 1.34 21.90
C PHE A 139 -10.25 2.34 21.01
N ASP A 140 -9.79 2.47 19.77
CA ASP A 140 -10.49 3.19 18.73
C ASP A 140 -10.33 2.48 17.37
N SER A 141 -11.18 2.81 16.41
CA SER A 141 -11.14 2.26 15.05
C SER A 141 -11.29 3.34 13.99
N GLY A 142 -10.51 3.21 12.92
CA GLY A 142 -10.57 4.10 11.78
C GLY A 142 -9.32 4.03 10.91
N THR A 143 -9.43 4.54 9.70
CA THR A 143 -8.25 4.89 8.89
C THR A 143 -7.38 5.94 9.61
N SER A 144 -7.98 6.75 10.49
CA SER A 144 -7.28 7.63 11.44
C SER A 144 -6.33 6.89 12.39
N MET A 145 -6.57 5.62 12.69
CA MET A 145 -5.73 4.79 13.56
C MET A 145 -4.68 4.02 12.75
N ALA A 146 -5.01 3.62 11.53
CA ALA A 146 -4.05 3.02 10.59
C ALA A 146 -2.97 4.02 10.14
N THR A 147 -3.34 5.28 9.90
CA THR A 147 -2.44 6.34 9.41
C THR A 147 -1.22 6.60 10.30
N PRO A 148 -1.34 6.79 11.64
CA PRO A 148 -0.18 6.99 12.51
C PRO A 148 0.72 5.76 12.62
N LEU A 149 0.22 4.54 12.40
CA LEU A 149 1.08 3.35 12.31
C LEU A 149 1.99 3.44 11.07
N VAL A 150 1.43 3.78 9.91
CA VAL A 150 2.21 4.00 8.68
C VAL A 150 3.17 5.19 8.82
N ALA A 151 2.73 6.29 9.44
CA ALA A 151 3.60 7.44 9.69
C ALA A 151 4.79 7.08 10.60
N SER A 152 4.57 6.23 11.59
CA SER A 152 5.65 5.69 12.45
C SER A 152 6.63 4.83 11.66
N CYS A 153 6.14 3.96 10.76
CA CYS A 153 6.99 3.22 9.83
C CYS A 153 7.81 4.15 8.93
N CYS A 154 7.21 5.24 8.42
CA CYS A 154 7.92 6.24 7.62
C CYS A 154 9.06 6.91 8.41
N ALA A 155 8.85 7.18 9.70
CA ALA A 155 9.89 7.74 10.58
C ALA A 155 11.07 6.76 10.74
N VAL A 156 10.80 5.47 10.99
CA VAL A 156 11.83 4.43 11.10
C VAL A 156 12.58 4.24 9.78
N ILE A 157 11.87 4.19 8.64
CA ILE A 157 12.49 4.08 7.31
C ILE A 157 13.40 5.29 7.05
N ARG A 158 12.93 6.49 7.36
CA ARG A 158 13.72 7.72 7.21
C ARG A 158 14.98 7.70 8.09
N GLU A 159 14.87 7.27 9.33
CA GLU A 159 16.01 7.11 10.22
C GLU A 159 17.02 6.10 9.67
N ALA A 160 16.54 4.95 9.20
CA ALA A 160 17.37 3.91 8.60
C ALA A 160 18.10 4.42 7.35
N LEU A 161 17.44 5.18 6.48
CA LEU A 161 18.07 5.79 5.30
C LEU A 161 19.20 6.76 5.70
N ILE A 162 18.95 7.62 6.67
CA ILE A 162 19.96 8.58 7.16
C ILE A 162 21.17 7.87 7.75
N LYS A 163 20.95 6.81 8.55
CA LYS A 163 22.04 5.97 9.09
C LYS A 163 22.79 5.20 8.00
N ASN A 164 22.15 4.91 6.88
CA ASN A 164 22.74 4.18 5.73
C ASN A 164 23.12 5.13 4.58
N SER A 165 23.74 6.28 4.91
CA SER A 165 24.35 7.20 3.95
C SER A 165 23.40 7.86 2.93
N CYS A 166 22.12 8.02 3.28
CA CYS A 166 21.17 8.86 2.55
C CYS A 166 20.70 9.99 3.47
N PRO A 167 21.45 11.12 3.57
CA PRO A 167 21.19 12.15 4.58
C PRO A 167 19.91 12.97 4.32
N ALA A 168 19.44 13.02 3.07
CA ALA A 168 18.29 13.81 2.65
C ALA A 168 17.30 12.98 1.81
N PRO A 169 16.72 11.90 2.36
CA PRO A 169 15.83 11.02 1.60
C PRO A 169 14.57 11.78 1.16
N THR A 170 14.19 11.66 -0.11
CA THR A 170 12.97 12.32 -0.61
C THR A 170 11.71 11.64 -0.07
N ALA A 171 10.59 12.35 -0.17
CA ALA A 171 9.29 11.77 0.16
C ALA A 171 8.92 10.63 -0.80
N ALA A 172 9.33 10.71 -2.07
CA ALA A 172 9.12 9.67 -3.07
C ALA A 172 9.85 8.38 -2.69
N LEU A 173 11.11 8.47 -2.22
CA LEU A 173 11.87 7.30 -1.76
C LEU A 173 11.23 6.62 -0.55
N VAL A 174 10.80 7.38 0.45
CA VAL A 174 10.12 6.81 1.62
C VAL A 174 8.80 6.13 1.20
N LYS A 175 8.02 6.76 0.32
CA LYS A 175 6.79 6.17 -0.23
C LYS A 175 7.08 4.89 -1.04
N ALA A 176 8.14 4.88 -1.86
CA ALA A 176 8.56 3.71 -2.63
C ALA A 176 8.95 2.54 -1.74
N LEU A 177 9.68 2.79 -0.63
CA LEU A 177 10.06 1.74 0.32
C LEU A 177 8.86 1.15 1.05
N VAL A 178 7.92 2.01 1.49
CA VAL A 178 6.66 1.58 2.12
C VAL A 178 5.85 0.67 1.18
N ILE A 179 5.72 1.08 -0.09
CA ILE A 179 4.95 0.34 -1.10
C ILE A 179 5.66 -0.95 -1.53
N ASN A 180 6.97 -0.91 -1.73
CA ASN A 180 7.75 -2.09 -2.11
C ASN A 180 7.74 -3.14 -1.00
N GLY A 181 7.84 -2.72 0.26
CA GLY A 181 7.79 -3.62 1.41
C GLY A 181 6.41 -4.21 1.67
N ALA A 182 5.33 -3.59 1.20
CA ALA A 182 3.96 -4.01 1.46
C ALA A 182 3.68 -5.45 0.98
N VAL A 183 2.76 -6.12 1.68
CA VAL A 183 2.33 -7.50 1.42
C VAL A 183 0.86 -7.54 1.05
N ASP A 184 0.50 -8.39 0.11
CA ASP A 184 -0.89 -8.56 -0.31
C ASP A 184 -1.74 -9.06 0.85
N LEU A 185 -2.94 -8.50 0.99
CA LEU A 185 -3.98 -9.07 1.82
C LEU A 185 -4.66 -10.19 1.03
N LYS A 186 -4.92 -11.31 1.70
CA LYS A 186 -5.63 -12.44 1.07
C LYS A 186 -7.14 -12.21 0.98
N GLY A 187 -7.65 -11.26 1.77
CA GLY A 187 -9.07 -11.05 1.98
C GLY A 187 -9.69 -12.14 2.85
N GLN A 188 -10.90 -11.89 3.31
CA GLN A 188 -11.59 -12.72 4.29
C GLN A 188 -12.92 -13.31 3.78
N TYR A 189 -13.44 -12.84 2.64
CA TYR A 189 -14.71 -13.32 2.09
C TYR A 189 -14.56 -14.22 0.85
N LYS A 190 -15.67 -14.88 0.49
CA LYS A 190 -15.85 -15.63 -0.77
C LYS A 190 -17.15 -15.19 -1.45
N PRO A 191 -17.10 -14.51 -2.61
CA PRO A 191 -15.90 -14.04 -3.33
C PRO A 191 -15.10 -13.01 -2.50
N CYS A 192 -13.80 -12.92 -2.79
CA CYS A 192 -12.88 -12.03 -2.06
C CYS A 192 -13.22 -10.55 -2.31
N GLU A 193 -13.20 -9.75 -1.25
CA GLU A 193 -13.47 -8.31 -1.24
C GLU A 193 -12.29 -7.44 -1.67
N ILE A 194 -11.17 -8.08 -1.99
CA ILE A 194 -9.92 -7.43 -2.38
C ILE A 194 -9.47 -8.02 -3.71
N LYS A 195 -9.16 -7.15 -4.67
CA LYS A 195 -8.58 -7.56 -5.96
C LYS A 195 -7.07 -7.80 -5.82
N PRO A 196 -6.41 -8.54 -6.73
CA PRO A 196 -4.94 -8.61 -6.77
C PRO A 196 -4.31 -7.22 -6.85
N THR A 197 -3.19 -7.01 -6.16
CA THR A 197 -2.47 -5.72 -6.15
C THR A 197 -1.79 -5.43 -7.50
N PRO A 198 -1.60 -4.15 -7.85
CA PRO A 198 -2.23 -2.99 -7.22
C PRO A 198 -3.74 -2.95 -7.51
N ASN A 199 -4.51 -2.43 -6.55
CA ASN A 199 -5.96 -2.28 -6.67
C ASN A 199 -6.47 -1.05 -5.88
N SER A 200 -7.75 -0.73 -6.02
CA SER A 200 -8.39 0.41 -5.34
C SER A 200 -9.02 0.07 -3.98
N ASP A 201 -8.81 -1.14 -3.47
CA ASP A 201 -9.31 -1.60 -2.18
C ASP A 201 -8.23 -1.48 -1.10
N SER A 202 -7.10 -2.17 -1.29
CA SER A 202 -5.95 -2.22 -0.40
C SER A 202 -4.71 -1.51 -0.96
N GLY A 203 -4.80 -0.89 -2.14
CA GLY A 203 -3.67 -0.24 -2.79
C GLY A 203 -2.63 -1.25 -3.25
N PHE A 204 -1.41 -1.06 -2.75
CA PHE A 204 -0.28 -1.97 -2.93
C PHE A 204 -0.13 -2.98 -1.78
N GLY A 205 -1.09 -3.03 -0.85
CA GLY A 205 -1.16 -4.01 0.23
C GLY A 205 -0.93 -3.45 1.63
N ARG A 206 -0.81 -4.34 2.61
CA ARG A 206 -0.56 -4.03 4.02
C ARG A 206 0.90 -3.69 4.22
N ILE A 207 1.20 -2.60 4.92
CA ILE A 207 2.57 -2.21 5.25
C ILE A 207 3.29 -3.35 6.00
N ASN A 208 4.54 -3.59 5.63
CA ASN A 208 5.45 -4.48 6.36
C ASN A 208 6.80 -3.76 6.51
N LEU A 209 7.07 -3.27 7.72
CA LEU A 209 8.27 -2.50 8.00
C LEU A 209 9.55 -3.31 7.80
N ALA A 210 9.55 -4.59 8.19
CA ALA A 210 10.70 -5.46 8.05
C ALA A 210 11.08 -5.65 6.56
N ASN A 211 10.09 -5.82 5.69
CA ASN A 211 10.35 -5.86 4.25
C ASN A 211 10.79 -4.49 3.71
N SER A 212 10.20 -3.40 4.22
CA SER A 212 10.50 -2.03 3.75
C SER A 212 11.94 -1.59 4.05
N ILE A 213 12.59 -2.18 5.06
CA ILE A 213 13.98 -1.87 5.41
C ILE A 213 15.02 -2.72 4.65
N ILE A 214 14.64 -3.85 4.05
CA ILE A 214 15.58 -4.71 3.30
C ILE A 214 16.34 -3.92 2.22
N PRO A 215 15.68 -3.09 1.37
CA PRO A 215 16.39 -2.33 0.36
C PRO A 215 17.33 -1.25 0.94
N VAL A 216 17.08 -0.80 2.17
CA VAL A 216 17.87 0.26 2.83
C VAL A 216 19.28 -0.20 3.14
N GLU A 217 19.47 -1.50 3.46
CA GLU A 217 20.77 -2.11 3.73
C GLU A 217 21.65 -2.26 2.48
N ARG A 218 21.08 -2.04 1.28
CA ARG A 218 21.78 -2.11 -0.03
C ARG A 218 22.55 -3.43 -0.23
N GLY A 219 21.88 -4.55 0.07
CA GLY A 219 22.43 -5.89 -0.10
C GLY A 219 22.14 -6.53 -1.46
N THR A 220 22.55 -7.78 -1.63
CA THR A 220 22.34 -8.56 -2.87
C THR A 220 20.86 -8.70 -3.25
N ILE A 221 19.96 -8.66 -2.27
CA ILE A 221 18.53 -8.93 -2.46
C ILE A 221 17.68 -7.65 -2.46
N GLY A 222 18.25 -6.47 -2.37
CA GLY A 222 17.46 -5.24 -2.36
C GLY A 222 18.29 -3.97 -2.37
N GLY A 223 17.73 -2.94 -2.97
CA GLY A 223 18.36 -1.63 -3.06
C GLY A 223 17.37 -0.55 -3.48
N TYR A 224 17.86 0.67 -3.49
CA TYR A 224 17.11 1.82 -3.94
C TYR A 224 18.02 2.82 -4.65
N MET A 225 17.39 3.73 -5.39
CA MET A 225 18.05 4.88 -5.96
C MET A 225 17.08 6.05 -6.10
N GLU A 226 17.66 7.24 -6.16
CA GLU A 226 17.00 8.48 -6.55
C GLU A 226 17.74 9.03 -7.76
N GLN A 227 17.00 9.40 -8.80
CA GLN A 227 17.52 9.92 -10.06
C GLN A 227 16.57 10.99 -10.59
N THR A 228 17.00 11.70 -11.63
CA THR A 228 16.20 12.70 -12.34
C THR A 228 16.15 12.31 -13.80
N LEU A 229 14.95 12.28 -14.37
CA LEU A 229 14.78 12.31 -15.82
C LEU A 229 14.60 13.77 -16.24
N ASP A 230 15.39 14.22 -17.20
CA ASP A 230 15.24 15.50 -17.88
C ASP A 230 14.55 15.31 -19.25
N ASP A 231 14.33 16.39 -19.99
CA ASP A 231 13.79 16.36 -21.36
C ASP A 231 14.80 15.91 -22.43
N ASP A 232 16.02 15.58 -22.01
CA ASP A 232 17.12 15.13 -22.88
C ASP A 232 16.91 13.67 -23.30
N GLU A 233 16.67 13.47 -24.60
CA GLU A 233 16.50 12.15 -25.21
C GLU A 233 17.72 11.23 -24.98
N GLU A 234 18.92 11.75 -24.67
CA GLU A 234 20.10 10.91 -24.37
C GLU A 234 20.02 10.20 -23.02
N LYS A 235 19.20 10.69 -22.08
CA LYS A 235 19.06 10.12 -20.73
C LYS A 235 17.75 9.35 -20.52
N ASP A 236 16.89 9.31 -21.54
CA ASP A 236 15.66 8.53 -21.57
C ASP A 236 15.79 7.31 -22.52
N PRO A 237 15.63 6.06 -22.02
CA PRO A 237 15.28 5.67 -20.66
C PRO A 237 16.51 5.61 -19.74
N PHE A 238 16.30 5.98 -18.48
CA PHE A 238 17.25 5.66 -17.42
C PHE A 238 17.26 4.14 -17.20
N GLU A 239 18.44 3.50 -17.23
CA GLU A 239 18.55 2.05 -17.03
C GLU A 239 19.67 1.65 -16.06
N PHE A 240 19.42 0.58 -15.31
CA PHE A 240 20.42 -0.08 -14.48
C PHE A 240 20.14 -1.58 -14.38
N LYS A 241 21.17 -2.34 -14.02
CA LYS A 241 21.11 -3.80 -13.93
C LYS A 241 21.22 -4.27 -12.50
N ILE A 242 20.46 -5.30 -12.18
CA ILE A 242 20.54 -6.03 -10.91
C ILE A 242 20.76 -7.52 -11.18
N THR A 243 21.29 -8.21 -10.17
CA THR A 243 21.48 -9.65 -10.23
C THR A 243 20.41 -10.34 -9.41
N VAL A 244 19.57 -11.15 -10.06
CA VAL A 244 18.63 -12.05 -9.40
C VAL A 244 19.37 -13.32 -8.96
N PRO A 245 19.48 -13.61 -7.65
CA PRO A 245 20.13 -14.83 -7.15
C PRO A 245 19.37 -16.10 -7.55
N THR A 246 20.07 -17.23 -7.55
CA THR A 246 19.44 -18.55 -7.68
C THR A 246 18.58 -18.86 -6.44
N ILE A 247 17.67 -19.83 -6.54
CA ILE A 247 16.84 -20.27 -5.41
C ILE A 247 17.70 -20.66 -4.20
N ASP A 248 18.81 -21.37 -4.42
CA ASP A 248 19.73 -21.80 -3.34
C ASP A 248 20.49 -20.63 -2.72
N GLN A 249 20.91 -19.66 -3.53
CA GLN A 249 21.58 -18.44 -3.04
C GLN A 249 20.60 -17.60 -2.21
N LEU A 250 19.38 -17.41 -2.72
CA LEU A 250 18.33 -16.67 -2.04
C LEU A 250 17.93 -17.34 -0.73
N ALA A 251 17.73 -18.67 -0.72
CA ALA A 251 17.42 -19.44 0.48
C ALA A 251 18.48 -19.26 1.59
N LYS A 252 19.76 -19.17 1.22
CA LYS A 252 20.86 -18.88 2.16
C LYS A 252 20.81 -17.44 2.67
N LEU A 253 20.58 -16.47 1.78
CA LEU A 253 20.53 -15.04 2.12
C LEU A 253 19.34 -14.71 3.04
N THR A 254 18.19 -15.32 2.80
CA THR A 254 16.96 -15.07 3.58
C THR A 254 16.75 -16.07 4.73
N ARG A 255 17.65 -17.04 4.92
CA ARG A 255 17.54 -18.12 5.91
C ARG A 255 16.18 -18.83 5.86
N SER A 256 15.72 -19.17 4.65
CA SER A 256 14.39 -19.74 4.43
C SER A 256 14.42 -20.98 3.51
N ASN A 257 13.55 -21.96 3.77
CA ASN A 257 13.38 -23.14 2.92
C ASN A 257 12.47 -22.82 1.72
N ARG A 258 13.04 -22.31 0.62
CA ARG A 258 12.29 -21.96 -0.59
C ARG A 258 12.06 -23.14 -1.52
N LYS A 259 10.84 -23.25 -2.03
CA LYS A 259 10.44 -24.23 -3.06
C LYS A 259 10.04 -23.60 -4.39
N THR A 260 9.93 -22.27 -4.42
CA THR A 260 9.52 -21.49 -5.59
C THR A 260 10.68 -20.61 -6.08
N GLY A 261 10.64 -20.25 -7.36
CA GLY A 261 11.57 -19.30 -7.96
C GLY A 261 11.61 -17.96 -7.22
N PRO A 262 12.69 -17.18 -7.38
CA PRO A 262 12.78 -15.85 -6.80
C PRO A 262 11.65 -14.97 -7.32
N THR A 263 11.22 -14.00 -6.51
CA THR A 263 10.25 -12.99 -6.93
C THR A 263 10.93 -11.63 -6.93
N LEU A 264 11.02 -10.97 -8.09
CA LEU A 264 11.52 -9.60 -8.14
C LEU A 264 10.33 -8.64 -8.00
N LYS A 265 10.40 -7.77 -7.00
CA LYS A 265 9.48 -6.63 -6.85
C LYS A 265 10.25 -5.34 -7.07
N VAL A 266 9.74 -4.48 -7.96
CA VAL A 266 10.30 -3.17 -8.27
C VAL A 266 9.21 -2.12 -8.20
N THR A 267 9.45 -1.03 -7.47
CA THR A 267 8.49 0.07 -7.30
C THR A 267 9.14 1.39 -7.70
N LEU A 268 8.51 2.08 -8.65
CA LEU A 268 8.79 3.45 -9.08
C LEU A 268 7.82 4.41 -8.37
N VAL A 269 8.33 5.50 -7.82
CA VAL A 269 7.52 6.60 -7.26
C VAL A 269 8.14 7.93 -7.63
N TYR A 270 7.31 8.90 -7.99
CA TYR A 270 7.75 10.28 -8.19
C TYR A 270 6.75 11.28 -7.61
N SER A 271 7.26 12.44 -7.20
CA SER A 271 6.42 13.56 -6.77
C SER A 271 6.05 14.38 -8.00
N ASP A 272 4.83 14.16 -8.50
CA ASP A 272 4.31 14.78 -9.72
C ASP A 272 3.91 16.24 -9.46
N PRO A 273 4.12 17.18 -10.41
CA PRO A 273 3.65 18.56 -10.27
C PRO A 273 2.16 18.68 -9.92
N PRO A 274 1.75 19.74 -9.21
CA PRO A 274 0.36 19.93 -8.83
C PRO A 274 -0.53 20.05 -10.06
N GLY A 275 -1.67 19.35 -10.03
CA GLY A 275 -2.62 19.30 -11.13
C GLY A 275 -3.64 18.21 -10.89
N ARG A 276 -4.79 18.33 -11.55
CA ARG A 276 -5.88 17.34 -11.45
C ARG A 276 -5.39 15.97 -11.94
N ASP A 277 -4.91 15.95 -13.17
CA ASP A 277 -4.44 14.73 -13.83
C ASP A 277 -2.94 14.52 -13.58
N LEU A 278 -2.42 13.40 -14.06
CA LEU A 278 -0.99 13.11 -14.07
C LEU A 278 -0.27 14.10 -15.00
N GLN A 279 0.63 14.92 -14.46
CA GLN A 279 1.34 15.94 -15.26
C GLN A 279 2.49 15.29 -16.01
N ASN A 280 3.37 14.62 -15.27
CA ASN A 280 4.49 13.85 -15.77
C ASN A 280 4.16 12.36 -15.75
N ASP A 281 4.47 11.66 -16.82
CA ASP A 281 4.12 10.26 -17.10
C ASP A 281 5.43 9.46 -17.24
N LEU A 282 5.85 8.87 -16.12
CA LEU A 282 7.02 7.98 -16.07
C LEU A 282 6.58 6.53 -15.98
N ASN A 283 7.20 5.69 -16.80
CA ASN A 283 6.87 4.27 -16.95
C ASN A 283 8.01 3.36 -16.47
N LEU A 284 7.67 2.39 -15.63
CA LEU A 284 8.57 1.37 -15.12
C LEU A 284 8.56 0.15 -16.04
N ILE A 285 9.75 -0.28 -16.46
CA ILE A 285 9.96 -1.49 -17.26
C ILE A 285 10.98 -2.38 -16.56
N VAL A 286 10.66 -3.66 -16.41
CA VAL A 286 11.59 -4.67 -15.92
C VAL A 286 11.80 -5.70 -17.02
N ILE A 287 13.05 -6.01 -17.34
CA ILE A 287 13.45 -6.94 -18.41
C ILE A 287 14.19 -8.12 -17.80
N SER A 288 13.82 -9.33 -18.20
CA SER A 288 14.49 -10.58 -17.87
C SER A 288 14.49 -11.52 -19.07
N GLY A 289 15.67 -11.77 -19.64
CA GLY A 289 15.81 -12.55 -20.87
C GLY A 289 15.15 -11.86 -22.07
N ALA A 290 14.23 -12.56 -22.74
CA ALA A 290 13.52 -12.06 -23.93
C ALA A 290 12.15 -11.42 -23.60
N ARG A 291 11.81 -11.26 -22.32
CA ARG A 291 10.53 -10.72 -21.87
C ARG A 291 10.72 -9.45 -21.05
N GLU A 292 9.72 -8.59 -21.08
CA GLU A 292 9.59 -7.44 -20.21
C GLU A 292 8.21 -7.36 -19.54
N ARG A 293 8.14 -6.69 -18.39
CA ARG A 293 6.90 -6.36 -17.68
C ARG A 293 6.88 -4.87 -17.37
N HIS A 294 5.70 -4.26 -17.46
CA HIS A 294 5.50 -2.85 -17.21
C HIS A 294 4.76 -2.62 -15.89
N GLY A 295 4.97 -1.46 -15.28
CA GLY A 295 4.34 -1.10 -14.02
C GLY A 295 2.81 -1.20 -14.07
N ASN A 296 2.24 -1.75 -13.00
CA ASN A 296 0.80 -1.89 -12.78
C ASN A 296 0.03 -2.74 -13.83
N GLN A 297 0.74 -3.40 -14.77
CA GLN A 297 0.14 -4.33 -15.74
C GLN A 297 0.00 -5.77 -15.22
N ARG A 298 0.06 -5.96 -13.89
CA ARG A 298 -0.04 -7.25 -13.21
C ARG A 298 0.99 -8.26 -13.76
N ALA A 299 0.53 -9.44 -14.18
CA ALA A 299 1.36 -10.50 -14.72
C ALA A 299 1.49 -10.47 -16.26
N LYS A 300 1.01 -9.42 -16.93
CA LYS A 300 1.14 -9.28 -18.39
C LYS A 300 2.62 -9.16 -18.75
N GLU A 301 3.05 -9.96 -19.73
CA GLU A 301 4.40 -9.95 -20.28
C GLU A 301 4.40 -9.47 -21.72
N PHE A 302 5.47 -8.79 -22.09
CA PHE A 302 5.68 -8.16 -23.38
C PHE A 302 6.99 -8.67 -24.00
N ASN A 303 7.16 -8.48 -25.31
CA ASN A 303 8.46 -8.73 -25.96
C ASN A 303 9.37 -7.54 -25.68
N VAL A 304 10.66 -7.78 -25.45
CA VAL A 304 11.59 -6.67 -25.17
C VAL A 304 11.57 -5.63 -26.30
N GLY A 305 11.37 -4.36 -25.92
CA GLY A 305 11.30 -3.23 -26.85
C GLY A 305 9.94 -3.08 -27.54
N SER A 306 8.89 -3.77 -27.07
CA SER A 306 7.54 -3.60 -27.60
C SER A 306 6.86 -2.41 -26.94
N PHE A 307 6.77 -1.29 -27.67
CA PHE A 307 6.08 -0.09 -27.22
C PHE A 307 4.59 -0.16 -27.54
N GLU A 308 3.89 -1.15 -26.97
CA GLU A 308 2.43 -1.22 -27.10
C GLU A 308 1.81 -0.02 -26.39
N LYS A 309 1.05 0.80 -27.15
CA LYS A 309 0.41 2.04 -26.64
C LYS A 309 -0.53 1.80 -25.45
N ASP A 310 -1.07 0.58 -25.31
CA ASP A 310 -1.95 0.17 -24.21
C ASP A 310 -1.20 -0.64 -23.12
N GLY A 311 0.14 -0.66 -23.16
CA GLY A 311 0.98 -1.47 -22.29
C GLY A 311 1.48 -0.76 -21.03
N PHE A 312 1.10 0.50 -20.80
CA PHE A 312 1.68 1.38 -19.79
C PHE A 312 0.62 1.99 -18.86
N ASP A 313 1.02 2.46 -17.68
CA ASP A 313 0.12 3.12 -16.73
C ASP A 313 0.22 4.65 -16.87
N HIS A 314 -0.78 5.25 -17.48
CA HIS A 314 -0.81 6.70 -17.74
C HIS A 314 -1.59 7.50 -16.66
N GLN A 315 -1.91 6.88 -15.53
CA GLN A 315 -2.76 7.47 -14.49
C GLN A 315 -2.02 7.68 -13.18
N ASN A 316 -1.11 6.78 -12.82
CA ASN A 316 -0.52 6.72 -11.48
C ASN A 316 0.93 7.23 -11.46
N ASN A 317 1.26 8.06 -10.45
CA ASN A 317 2.65 8.43 -10.14
C ASN A 317 3.38 7.39 -9.27
N VAL A 318 2.84 6.17 -9.24
CA VAL A 318 3.39 5.00 -8.58
C VAL A 318 3.18 3.83 -9.51
N GLU A 319 4.26 3.15 -9.85
CA GLU A 319 4.24 1.95 -10.68
C GLU A 319 4.97 0.80 -9.98
N GLN A 320 4.38 -0.39 -9.98
CA GLN A 320 5.02 -1.58 -9.43
C GLN A 320 4.99 -2.74 -10.42
N VAL A 321 6.12 -3.43 -10.53
CA VAL A 321 6.22 -4.75 -11.16
C VAL A 321 6.48 -5.79 -10.08
N VAL A 322 5.66 -6.83 -10.04
CA VAL A 322 5.90 -8.06 -9.26
C VAL A 322 6.09 -9.22 -10.23
N TRP A 323 7.30 -9.73 -10.34
CA TRP A 323 7.67 -10.84 -11.22
C TRP A 323 7.92 -12.11 -10.42
N ASN A 324 6.85 -12.84 -10.15
CA ASN A 324 6.91 -14.14 -9.49
C ASN A 324 7.62 -15.16 -10.40
N GLY A 325 8.61 -15.88 -9.86
CA GLY A 325 9.33 -16.92 -10.61
C GLY A 325 10.24 -16.36 -11.71
N ILE A 326 10.75 -15.14 -11.54
CA ILE A 326 11.71 -14.55 -12.48
C ILE A 326 12.97 -15.43 -12.59
N SER A 327 13.55 -15.49 -13.80
CA SER A 327 14.76 -16.29 -14.01
C SER A 327 15.96 -15.69 -13.24
N PRO A 328 16.77 -16.51 -12.55
CA PRO A 328 18.04 -16.05 -11.99
C PRO A 328 18.98 -15.50 -13.08
N GLY A 329 19.81 -14.53 -12.73
CA GLY A 329 20.71 -13.85 -13.67
C GLY A 329 20.51 -12.33 -13.69
N GLN A 330 20.95 -11.68 -14.77
CA GLN A 330 20.79 -10.23 -14.89
C GLN A 330 19.34 -9.88 -15.24
N ALA A 331 18.76 -8.97 -14.46
CA ALA A 331 17.55 -8.25 -14.82
C ALA A 331 17.89 -6.78 -15.05
N THR A 332 17.27 -6.16 -16.04
CA THR A 332 17.43 -4.72 -16.31
C THR A 332 16.16 -4.01 -15.85
N ILE A 333 16.32 -2.93 -15.09
CA ILE A 333 15.24 -2.04 -14.69
C ILE A 333 15.42 -0.75 -15.49
N LYS A 334 14.35 -0.31 -16.15
CA LYS A 334 14.31 0.93 -16.91
C LYS A 334 13.17 1.83 -16.42
N VAL A 335 13.42 3.12 -16.42
CA VAL A 335 12.40 4.16 -16.19
C VAL A 335 12.40 5.07 -17.39
N ARG A 336 11.23 5.26 -17.99
CA ARG A 336 11.06 6.05 -19.21
C ARG A 336 10.11 7.22 -19.01
N GLY A 337 10.45 8.40 -19.51
CA GLY A 337 9.55 9.57 -19.55
C GLY A 337 8.69 9.59 -20.81
N THR A 338 7.43 9.16 -20.75
CA THR A 338 6.50 9.29 -21.90
C THR A 338 6.00 10.73 -22.07
N ARG A 339 5.87 11.47 -20.97
CA ARG A 339 5.59 12.89 -20.97
C ARG A 339 6.24 13.53 -19.76
N VAL A 340 7.09 14.52 -19.95
CA VAL A 340 7.62 15.35 -18.86
C VAL A 340 7.31 16.80 -19.22
N THR A 341 6.49 17.45 -18.39
CA THR A 341 5.99 18.82 -18.58
C THR A 341 6.84 19.87 -17.87
N THR A 342 7.83 19.42 -17.10
CA THR A 342 8.84 20.22 -16.41
C THR A 342 10.22 19.92 -17.00
N ASP A 343 11.19 20.81 -16.78
CA ASP A 343 12.57 20.58 -17.25
C ASP A 343 13.15 19.27 -16.66
N ASP A 344 12.83 18.99 -15.39
CA ASP A 344 13.29 17.82 -14.64
C ASP A 344 12.12 17.13 -13.91
N GLN A 345 12.15 15.80 -13.83
CA GLN A 345 11.32 14.99 -12.92
C GLN A 345 12.20 14.03 -12.09
N PRO A 346 12.46 14.35 -10.82
CA PRO A 346 13.07 13.42 -9.87
C PRO A 346 12.15 12.24 -9.56
N PHE A 347 12.72 11.05 -9.45
CA PHE A 347 12.01 9.82 -9.09
C PHE A 347 12.85 8.97 -8.14
N ALA A 348 12.17 8.05 -7.44
CA ALA A 348 12.78 7.01 -6.65
C ALA A 348 12.40 5.65 -7.20
N CYS A 349 13.38 4.75 -7.29
CA CYS A 349 13.17 3.36 -7.66
C CYS A 349 13.71 2.45 -6.56
N VAL A 350 12.88 1.51 -6.11
CA VAL A 350 13.20 0.54 -5.04
C VAL A 350 12.99 -0.85 -5.60
N TRP A 351 13.91 -1.78 -5.31
CA TRP A 351 13.74 -3.18 -5.68
C TRP A 351 14.05 -4.11 -4.52
N GLN A 352 13.39 -5.26 -4.51
CA GLN A 352 13.78 -6.39 -3.67
C GLN A 352 13.54 -7.72 -4.39
N VAL A 353 14.44 -8.67 -4.17
CA VAL A 353 14.24 -10.07 -4.53
C VAL A 353 13.74 -10.79 -3.31
N LEU A 354 12.46 -11.17 -3.35
CA LEU A 354 11.82 -12.00 -2.35
C LEU A 354 12.19 -13.45 -2.59
#